data_AF-A0A9Q9AWA8-F1
#
_entry.id   AF-A0A9Q9AWA8-F1
#
_cell.length_a   1.000
_cell.length_b   1.000
_cell.length_c   1.000
_cell.angle_alpha   90.00
_cell.angle_beta   90.00
_cell.angle_gamma   90.00
#
_symmetry.space_group_name_H-M   'P 1'
#
loop_
_entity.id
_entity.type
_entity.pdbx_description
1 polymer ?
#
loop_
_entity_poly.entity_id
_entity_poly.type
_entity_poly.pdbx_seq_one_letter_code
_entity_poly.pdbx_strand_id
1 'polypeptide(L)'
;MESSSDRKELKAKWKNDAGDKTYNKDEVSEHNSKQDCWIVIHGQVYNVTEYLRDHPGGKEVLLEVAGTDSTAAYEDVGHSEDASEIM
;
A
#
# COMPACT_ATOMS: atom_id res chain seq x y z
N MET A 1 -34.31 -37.24 11.33
CA MET A 1 -35.17 -36.08 11.02
C MET A 1 -35.04 -35.14 12.21
N GLU A 2 -34.74 -33.85 12.16
CA GLU A 2 -34.94 -32.75 11.21
C GLU A 2 -33.66 -31.87 11.26
N SER A 3 -33.06 -31.44 10.15
CA SER A 3 -33.43 -30.31 9.28
C SER A 3 -33.48 -28.94 9.98
N SER A 4 -32.84 -27.96 9.32
CA SER A 4 -33.04 -26.52 9.44
C SER A 4 -32.21 -25.77 10.49
N SER A 5 -31.23 -25.00 10.02
CA SER A 5 -31.46 -23.57 9.78
C SER A 5 -30.15 -22.86 9.42
N ASP A 6 -30.06 -22.59 8.12
CA ASP A 6 -29.11 -21.73 7.44
C ASP A 6 -28.98 -20.36 8.12
N ARG A 7 -27.85 -20.13 8.80
CA ARG A 7 -27.37 -18.76 9.05
C ARG A 7 -26.34 -18.41 8.01
N LYS A 8 -26.81 -17.67 7.01
CA LYS A 8 -26.01 -17.06 5.94
C LYS A 8 -25.15 -15.95 6.55
N GLU A 9 -23.96 -16.31 7.02
CA GLU A 9 -22.93 -15.35 7.39
C GLU A 9 -22.25 -14.83 6.11
N LEU A 10 -22.65 -13.63 5.68
CA LEU A 10 -21.95 -12.85 4.66
C LEU A 10 -20.68 -12.27 5.31
N LYS A 11 -19.66 -13.12 5.49
CA LYS A 11 -18.32 -12.68 5.88
C LYS A 11 -17.67 -12.09 4.65
N ALA A 12 -17.68 -10.76 4.55
CA ALA A 12 -16.80 -10.03 3.66
C ALA A 12 -15.38 -10.55 3.91
N LYS A 13 -14.88 -11.35 2.96
CA LYS A 13 -13.51 -11.85 2.95
C LYS A 13 -12.61 -10.68 2.57
N TRP A 14 -12.23 -9.86 3.55
CA TRP A 14 -10.92 -9.21 3.44
C TRP A 14 -9.90 -10.30 3.66
N LYS A 15 -9.44 -10.83 2.53
CA LYS A 15 -8.34 -11.79 2.46
C LYS A 15 -7.08 -10.99 2.80
N ASN A 16 -6.78 -10.91 4.10
CA ASN A 16 -5.42 -10.63 4.53
C ASN A 16 -4.62 -11.90 4.25
N ASP A 17 -4.27 -12.10 2.97
CA ASP A 17 -3.16 -12.95 2.55
C ASP A 17 -1.87 -12.25 3.03
N ALA A 18 -1.69 -12.22 4.36
CA ALA A 18 -0.42 -11.99 5.04
C ALA A 18 0.44 -13.25 4.90
N GLY A 19 0.65 -13.67 3.64
CA GLY A 19 1.87 -14.36 3.30
C GLY A 19 2.97 -13.31 3.35
N ASP A 20 4.13 -13.69 3.83
CA ASP A 20 5.37 -12.94 3.65
C ASP A 20 5.59 -12.72 2.14
N LYS A 21 4.98 -11.66 1.59
CA LYS A 21 5.07 -11.34 0.17
C LYS A 21 6.33 -10.53 0.02
N THR A 22 7.42 -11.25 -0.18
CA THR A 22 8.70 -10.66 -0.56
C THR A 22 8.58 -10.23 -2.01
N TYR A 23 8.43 -8.93 -2.24
CA TYR A 23 8.44 -8.37 -3.58
C TYR A 23 9.87 -8.06 -4.00
N ASN A 24 10.21 -8.38 -5.25
CA ASN A 24 11.52 -8.05 -5.79
C ASN A 24 11.54 -6.57 -6.20
N LYS A 25 12.70 -5.90 -6.11
CA LYS A 25 12.82 -4.51 -6.59
C LYS A 25 12.40 -4.34 -8.05
N ASP A 26 12.70 -5.33 -8.89
CA ASP A 26 12.29 -5.36 -10.30
C ASP A 26 10.76 -5.30 -10.44
N GLU A 27 10.04 -6.14 -9.69
CA GLU A 27 8.57 -6.19 -9.71
C GLU A 27 7.97 -4.87 -9.23
N VAL A 28 8.49 -4.32 -8.13
CA VAL A 28 8.06 -3.00 -7.63
C VAL A 28 8.31 -1.91 -8.68
N SER A 29 9.42 -1.98 -9.42
CA SER A 29 9.75 -1.01 -10.48
C SER A 29 8.75 -1.01 -11.64
N GLU A 30 8.11 -2.15 -11.93
CA GLU A 30 7.01 -2.22 -12.91
C GLU A 30 5.74 -1.52 -12.41
N HIS A 31 5.56 -1.39 -11.10
CA HIS A 31 4.43 -0.70 -10.45
C HIS A 31 4.70 0.80 -10.24
N ASN A 32 4.99 1.51 -11.33
CA ASN A 32 5.25 2.96 -11.38
C ASN A 32 4.11 3.80 -11.98
N SER A 33 2.90 3.23 -12.07
CA SER A 33 1.78 3.83 -12.80
C SER A 33 0.77 4.53 -11.87
N LYS A 34 0.03 5.49 -12.43
CA LYS A 34 -1.03 6.23 -11.70
C LYS A 34 -2.16 5.37 -11.14
N GLN A 35 -2.30 4.17 -11.67
CA GLN A 35 -3.31 3.17 -11.29
C GLN A 35 -2.68 1.96 -10.59
N ASP A 36 -1.36 1.92 -10.46
CA ASP A 36 -0.57 0.86 -9.82
C ASP A 36 0.76 1.49 -9.38
N CYS A 37 0.73 2.17 -8.22
CA CYS A 37 1.86 2.91 -7.67
C CYS A 37 2.29 2.28 -6.35
N TRP A 38 3.45 1.64 -6.37
CA TRP A 38 4.05 1.03 -5.19
C TRP A 38 5.31 1.78 -4.82
N ILE A 39 5.56 1.95 -3.53
CA ILE A 39 6.75 2.62 -3.03
C ILE A 39 7.43 1.74 -1.99
N VAL A 40 8.75 1.86 -1.87
CA VAL A 40 9.49 1.17 -0.82
C VAL A 40 9.90 2.16 0.25
N ILE A 41 9.50 1.92 1.50
CA ILE A 41 9.89 2.73 2.65
C ILE A 41 10.51 1.79 3.69
N HIS A 42 11.72 2.10 4.15
CA HIS A 42 12.48 1.27 5.09
C HIS A 42 12.59 -0.21 4.65
N GLY A 43 12.70 -0.46 3.33
CA GLY A 43 12.77 -1.81 2.77
C GLY A 43 11.45 -2.59 2.75
N GLN A 44 10.33 -1.95 3.05
CA GLN A 44 8.99 -2.54 2.96
C GLN A 44 8.23 -1.91 1.79
N VAL A 45 7.47 -2.74 1.06
CA VAL A 45 6.69 -2.29 -0.11
C VAL A 45 5.28 -1.90 0.31
N TYR A 46 4.90 -0.67 -0.02
CA TYR A 46 3.59 -0.10 0.26
C TYR A 46 2.88 0.23 -1.05
N ASN A 47 1.63 -0.21 -1.17
CA ASN A 47 0.78 0.17 -2.28
C ASN A 47 0.04 1.47 -1.92
N VAL A 48 0.42 2.56 -2.58
CA VAL A 48 -0.14 3.90 -2.37
C VAL A 48 -1.05 4.35 -3.50
N THR A 49 -1.43 3.42 -4.40
CA THR A 49 -2.27 3.68 -5.58
C THR A 49 -3.55 4.44 -5.24
N GLU A 50 -4.27 4.00 -4.22
CA GLU A 50 -5.53 4.64 -3.81
C GLU A 50 -5.26 5.97 -3.10
N TYR A 51 -4.12 6.06 -2.41
CA TYR A 51 -3.67 7.22 -1.64
C TYR A 51 -3.09 8.34 -2.50
N LEU A 52 -2.71 8.08 -3.76
CA LEU A 52 -2.21 9.10 -4.70
C LEU A 52 -3.07 10.36 -4.73
N ARG A 53 -4.40 10.20 -4.74
CA ARG A 53 -5.35 11.32 -4.81
C ARG A 53 -5.55 12.04 -3.47
N ASP A 54 -5.31 11.33 -2.38
CA ASP A 54 -5.53 11.79 -1.01
C ASP A 54 -4.25 12.37 -0.39
N HIS A 55 -3.10 12.15 -1.05
CA HIS A 55 -1.82 12.62 -0.57
C HIS A 55 -1.75 14.16 -0.58
N PRO A 56 -1.57 14.82 0.59
CA PRO A 56 -1.53 16.28 0.68
C PRO A 56 -0.30 16.89 0.00
N GLY A 57 0.78 16.14 -0.17
CA GLY A 57 1.96 16.53 -0.97
C GLY A 57 1.77 16.37 -2.48
N GLY A 58 0.60 15.88 -2.91
CA GLY A 58 0.27 15.61 -4.31
C GLY A 58 0.73 14.24 -4.80
N LYS A 59 0.06 13.72 -5.83
CA LYS A 59 0.44 12.45 -6.48
C LYS A 59 1.75 12.49 -7.24
N GLU A 60 2.21 13.68 -7.64
CA GLU A 60 3.40 13.84 -8.49
C GLU A 60 4.64 13.35 -7.77
N VAL A 61 4.80 13.69 -6.49
CA VAL A 61 5.93 13.22 -5.67
C VAL A 61 5.89 11.71 -5.46
N LEU A 62 4.71 11.12 -5.27
CA LEU A 62 4.55 9.67 -5.14
C LEU A 62 4.86 8.94 -6.45
N LEU A 63 4.47 9.52 -7.59
CA LEU A 63 4.75 8.98 -8.92
C LEU A 63 6.22 9.07 -9.29
N GLU A 64 6.92 10.13 -8.84
CA GLU A 64 8.35 10.30 -9.06
C GLU A 64 9.17 9.22 -8.35
N VAL A 65 8.73 8.82 -7.15
CA VAL A 65 9.38 7.77 -6.35
C VAL A 65 8.74 6.38 -6.54
N ALA A 66 7.71 6.28 -7.37
CA ALA A 66 6.98 5.04 -7.63
C ALA A 66 7.89 4.00 -8.26
N GLY A 67 7.81 2.78 -7.74
CA GLY A 67 8.68 1.69 -8.14
C GLY A 67 10.10 1.79 -7.61
N THR A 68 10.37 2.73 -6.70
CA THR A 68 11.70 2.98 -6.13
C THR A 68 11.66 3.05 -4.59
N ASP A 69 12.84 3.16 -3.98
CA ASP A 69 12.97 3.42 -2.56
C ASP A 69 12.71 4.90 -2.25
N SER A 70 11.56 5.15 -1.65
CA SER A 70 11.09 6.46 -1.22
C SER A 70 11.51 6.79 0.21
N THR A 71 12.33 5.96 0.87
CA THR A 71 12.77 6.21 2.25
C THR A 71 13.47 7.56 2.36
N ALA A 72 14.38 7.85 1.43
CA ALA A 72 15.08 9.14 1.40
C ALA A 72 14.13 10.32 1.21
N ALA A 73 13.15 10.21 0.31
CA ALA A 73 12.16 11.26 0.08
C ALA A 73 11.21 11.43 1.27
N TYR A 74 10.84 10.33 1.93
CA TYR A 74 10.01 10.32 3.13
C TYR A 74 10.71 11.04 4.29
N GLU A 75 12.01 10.73 4.50
CA GLU A 75 12.85 11.36 5.52
C GLU A 75 13.18 12.83 5.20
N ASP A 76 13.48 13.17 3.93
CA ASP A 76 13.84 14.53 3.47
C ASP A 76 12.70 15.53 3.61
N VAL A 77 11.46 15.10 3.32
CA VAL A 77 10.26 15.94 3.51
C VAL A 77 10.02 16.28 4.98
N GLY A 78 10.68 15.60 5.92
CA GLY A 78 10.55 15.86 7.35
C GLY A 78 9.24 15.33 7.92
N HIS A 79 8.77 14.18 7.41
CA HIS A 79 7.79 13.35 8.12
C HIS A 79 8.44 12.83 9.42
N SER A 80 8.58 13.70 10.42
CA SER A 80 8.91 13.30 11.79
C SER A 80 7.86 12.28 12.23
N GLU A 81 8.26 11.30 13.03
CA GLU A 81 7.57 10.06 13.43
C GLU A 81 6.06 10.19 13.82
N ASP A 82 5.51 11.39 13.97
CA ASP A 82 4.11 11.74 14.25
C ASP A 82 3.18 11.75 13.02
N ALA A 83 3.70 11.82 11.78
CA ALA A 83 2.87 11.75 10.56
C ALA A 83 2.45 10.31 10.19
N SER A 84 2.80 9.34 11.03
CA SER A 84 2.55 7.90 10.85
C SER A 84 1.11 7.46 11.16
N GLU A 85 0.20 8.38 11.53
CA GLU A 85 -1.18 8.02 11.93
C GLU A 85 -2.16 7.80 10.76
N ILE A 86 -1.75 8.06 9.50
CA ILE A 86 -2.68 8.08 8.35
C ILE A 86 -2.28 7.12 7.20
N MET A 87 -1.19 6.36 7.30
CA MET A 87 -0.91 5.24 6.37
C MET A 87 -1.40 3.90 6.94
#